data_AF-A0A3A8L2F5-F1
#
_entry.id   AF-A0A3A8L2F5-F1
#
_cell.length_a   1.000
_cell.length_b   1.000
_cell.length_c   1.000
_cell.angle_alpha   90.00
_cell.angle_beta   90.00
_cell.angle_gamma   90.00
#
_symmetry.space_group_name_H-M   'P 1'
#
loop_
_entity.id
_entity.type
_entity.pdbx_description
1 polymer ?
#
loop_
_entity_poly.entity_id
_entity_poly.type
_entity_poly.pdbx_seq_one_letter_code
_entity_poly.pdbx_strand_id
1 'polypeptide(L)'
;MDDANVLYGPRVDELYGQQDSPLGAHLPLLISTLLITLGWLTVAPPSGLAGASGEGSPIPTMTVTSTSFLGAYFFILQMLFRRYVRSDLGPKAYTHVTLRVLCTTVLAWMLGLLPGSAAGGSTGVLVLAFFTGIVPDTAFVVLQDFLRSTLIFKDRIHALTERCPLSDLEGITLYDRARFLEEGVENVENLAHHSLIDLMLWTRMPTPRLLDLVDQSILYLHVVNPRLDSSGRENEKSLPDDLGLLRRYGLRTATDLLCAYKLYKDDPKQRDALLGLLDAGDEKGPPRLKVIHDVMEDDDWVCWLTHWHQRTQLALKVHSLEDFSLRGHRTLAPEPDKVAPTLVKAA
;
A
#
# COMPACT_ATOMS: atom_id res chain seq x y z
N MET A 1 3.31 32.26 -11.41
CA MET A 1 3.67 30.99 -12.05
C MET A 1 4.07 30.07 -10.93
N ASP A 2 3.26 29.04 -10.71
CA ASP A 2 3.03 28.44 -9.40
C ASP A 2 4.19 27.58 -8.90
N ASP A 3 4.60 27.79 -7.64
CA ASP A 3 5.55 26.94 -6.91
C ASP A 3 5.13 25.46 -6.94
N ALA A 4 3.83 25.19 -7.02
CA ALA A 4 3.28 23.86 -7.20
C ALA A 4 3.73 23.20 -8.52
N ASN A 5 3.83 23.93 -9.63
CA ASN A 5 4.30 23.36 -10.90
C ASN A 5 5.82 23.13 -10.89
N VAL A 6 6.59 23.92 -10.13
CA VAL A 6 8.04 23.66 -9.97
C VAL A 6 8.28 22.43 -9.11
N LEU A 7 7.51 22.26 -8.02
CA LEU A 7 7.69 21.15 -7.10
C LEU A 7 7.09 19.83 -7.61
N TYR A 8 5.93 19.90 -8.28
CA TYR A 8 5.15 18.73 -8.67
C TYR A 8 5.08 18.51 -10.18
N GLY A 9 5.39 19.50 -11.03
CA GLY A 9 5.36 19.38 -12.49
C GLY A 9 6.18 18.20 -13.01
N PRO A 10 7.46 18.05 -12.62
CA PRO A 10 8.27 16.90 -13.03
C PRO A 10 7.68 15.54 -12.60
N ARG A 11 7.06 15.49 -11.42
CA ARG A 11 6.42 14.26 -10.89
C ARG A 11 5.14 13.92 -11.67
N VAL A 12 4.36 14.94 -12.05
CA VAL A 12 3.18 14.79 -12.90
C VAL A 12 3.58 14.33 -14.31
N ASP A 13 4.62 14.92 -14.89
CA ASP A 13 5.13 14.57 -16.21
C ASP A 13 5.68 13.14 -16.26
N GLU A 14 6.33 12.67 -15.20
CA GLU A 14 6.75 11.27 -15.08
C GLU A 14 5.54 10.29 -14.99
N LEU A 15 4.46 10.72 -14.34
CA LEU A 15 3.26 9.91 -14.12
C LEU A 15 2.39 9.75 -15.37
N TYR A 16 2.31 10.81 -16.18
CA TYR A 16 1.54 10.84 -17.42
C TYR A 16 2.39 10.61 -18.68
N GLY A 17 3.71 10.56 -18.53
CA GLY A 17 4.67 10.51 -19.62
C GLY A 17 4.99 11.92 -20.12
N GLN A 18 6.28 12.22 -20.28
CA GLN A 18 6.72 13.48 -20.86
C GLN A 18 6.09 13.62 -22.25
N GLN A 19 5.31 14.69 -22.45
CA GLN A 19 4.51 14.92 -23.65
C GLN A 19 5.36 14.95 -24.95
N ASP A 20 6.69 15.12 -24.79
CA ASP A 20 7.66 15.27 -25.88
C ASP A 20 8.31 13.96 -26.37
N SER A 21 8.07 12.79 -25.74
CA SER A 21 8.74 11.53 -26.12
C SER A 21 7.78 10.33 -26.22
N PRO A 22 7.11 10.14 -27.37
CA PRO A 22 6.12 9.07 -27.55
C PRO A 22 6.72 7.65 -27.35
N LEU A 23 8.00 7.47 -27.67
CA LEU A 23 8.65 6.14 -27.61
C LEU A 23 8.79 5.61 -26.17
N GLY A 24 9.02 6.47 -25.18
CA GLY A 24 9.21 6.05 -23.79
C GLY A 24 7.93 5.50 -23.15
N ALA A 25 6.79 6.12 -23.45
CA ALA A 25 5.49 5.70 -22.93
C ALA A 25 4.97 4.40 -23.58
N HIS A 26 5.30 4.17 -24.85
CA HIS A 26 4.82 2.99 -25.60
C HIS A 26 5.72 1.76 -25.48
N LEU A 27 6.97 1.91 -25.06
CA LEU A 27 7.91 0.78 -24.94
C LEU A 27 7.43 -0.31 -23.96
N PRO A 28 6.96 0.01 -22.72
CA PRO A 28 6.45 -1.00 -21.80
C PRO A 28 5.24 -1.76 -22.35
N LEU A 29 4.37 -1.06 -23.08
CA LEU A 29 3.23 -1.67 -23.78
C LEU A 29 3.73 -2.70 -24.79
N LEU A 30 4.66 -2.31 -25.68
CA LEU A 30 5.20 -3.22 -26.69
C LEU A 30 5.88 -4.44 -26.06
N ILE A 31 6.72 -4.24 -25.04
CA ILE A 31 7.40 -5.34 -24.35
C ILE A 31 6.38 -6.29 -23.69
N SER A 32 5.39 -5.75 -22.98
CA SER A 32 4.36 -6.57 -22.32
C SER A 32 3.53 -7.37 -23.32
N THR A 33 3.14 -6.77 -24.45
CA THR A 33 2.40 -7.48 -25.51
C THR A 33 3.26 -8.58 -26.13
N LEU A 34 4.54 -8.31 -26.42
CA LEU A 34 5.47 -9.30 -26.95
C LEU A 34 5.63 -10.49 -25.98
N LEU A 35 5.82 -10.24 -24.68
CA LEU A 35 5.92 -11.31 -23.68
C LEU A 35 4.63 -12.13 -23.54
N ILE A 36 3.46 -11.49 -23.59
CA ILE A 36 2.17 -12.20 -23.57
C ILE A 36 2.04 -13.08 -24.81
N THR A 37 2.43 -12.58 -25.99
CA THR A 37 2.39 -13.38 -27.23
C THR A 37 3.35 -14.57 -27.17
N LEU A 38 4.56 -14.39 -26.63
CA LEU A 38 5.51 -15.48 -26.38
C LEU A 38 4.96 -16.52 -25.41
N GLY A 39 4.31 -16.09 -24.32
CA GLY A 39 3.67 -16.98 -23.37
C GLY A 39 2.58 -17.83 -24.02
N TRP A 40 1.72 -17.23 -24.83
CA TRP A 40 0.71 -17.97 -25.60
C TRP A 40 1.32 -18.95 -26.61
N LEU A 41 2.48 -18.62 -27.20
CA LEU A 41 3.21 -19.53 -28.08
C LEU A 41 3.68 -20.80 -27.33
N THR A 42 3.98 -20.71 -26.04
CA THR A 42 4.32 -21.89 -25.22
C THR A 42 3.11 -22.76 -24.89
N VAL A 43 1.93 -22.16 -24.75
CA VAL A 43 0.67 -22.85 -24.42
C VAL A 43 0.10 -23.54 -25.66
N ALA A 44 0.09 -22.84 -26.79
CA ALA A 44 -0.49 -23.27 -28.05
C ALA A 44 0.53 -23.04 -29.18
N PRO A 45 1.58 -23.87 -29.28
CA PRO A 45 2.57 -23.74 -30.33
C PRO A 45 1.92 -23.96 -31.70
N PRO A 46 2.23 -23.13 -32.71
CA PRO A 46 1.71 -23.32 -34.05
C PRO A 46 2.23 -24.64 -34.61
N SER A 47 1.37 -25.34 -35.34
CA SER A 47 1.58 -26.68 -35.86
C SER A 47 2.84 -26.87 -36.73
N GLY A 48 3.46 -25.78 -37.21
CA GLY A 48 4.71 -25.82 -37.97
C GLY A 48 6.00 -25.72 -37.14
N LEU A 49 5.94 -25.28 -35.88
CA LEU A 49 7.11 -25.19 -34.97
C LEU A 49 7.25 -26.40 -34.04
N ALA A 50 6.15 -27.13 -33.81
CA ALA A 50 6.14 -28.35 -33.03
C ALA A 50 6.68 -29.50 -33.91
N GLY A 51 8.00 -29.72 -33.88
CA GLY A 51 8.66 -30.70 -34.74
C GLY A 51 8.00 -32.09 -34.71
N ALA A 52 7.75 -32.64 -35.90
CA ALA A 52 7.65 -34.04 -36.36
C ALA A 52 7.12 -35.17 -35.42
N SER A 53 6.49 -34.87 -34.30
CA SER A 53 5.96 -35.86 -33.36
C SER A 53 4.55 -35.47 -32.94
N GLY A 54 3.59 -35.97 -33.72
CA GLY A 54 2.18 -35.98 -33.37
C GLY A 54 1.43 -34.76 -33.91
N GLU A 55 0.49 -35.06 -34.79
CA GLU A 55 -0.65 -34.26 -35.24
C GLU A 55 -0.84 -32.96 -34.44
N GLY A 56 -0.76 -31.82 -35.15
CA GLY A 56 -0.99 -30.47 -34.63
C GLY A 56 -2.40 -30.31 -34.08
N SER A 57 -2.64 -30.89 -32.91
CA SER A 57 -3.85 -30.76 -32.17
C SER A 57 -3.81 -29.40 -31.47
N PRO A 58 -4.85 -28.56 -31.58
CA PRO A 58 -4.94 -27.28 -30.88
C PRO A 58 -5.07 -27.45 -29.35
N ILE A 59 -4.83 -28.66 -28.83
CA ILE A 59 -4.92 -28.97 -27.41
C ILE A 59 -3.72 -28.34 -26.72
N PRO A 60 -3.94 -27.49 -25.70
CA PRO A 60 -2.86 -26.82 -24.98
C PRO A 60 -1.93 -27.86 -24.32
N THR A 61 -0.63 -27.71 -24.53
CA THR A 61 0.37 -28.58 -23.91
C THR A 61 0.44 -28.26 -22.43
N MET A 62 0.04 -29.19 -21.55
CA MET A 62 0.04 -28.99 -20.10
C MET A 62 1.44 -29.20 -19.51
N THR A 63 2.32 -28.23 -19.72
CA THR A 63 3.65 -28.16 -19.09
C THR A 63 3.64 -27.22 -17.88
N VAL A 64 4.58 -27.40 -16.95
CA VAL A 64 4.73 -26.53 -15.76
C VAL A 64 4.82 -25.04 -16.13
N THR A 65 5.53 -24.72 -17.23
CA THR A 65 5.64 -23.35 -17.74
C THR A 65 4.34 -22.84 -18.36
N SER A 66 3.62 -23.67 -19.12
CA SER A 66 2.34 -23.27 -19.70
C SER A 66 1.25 -23.03 -18.65
N THR A 67 1.18 -23.86 -17.60
CA THR A 67 0.15 -23.77 -16.56
C THR A 67 0.41 -22.61 -15.60
N SER A 68 1.67 -22.34 -15.28
CA SER A 68 2.06 -21.13 -14.54
C SER A 68 1.80 -19.85 -15.32
N PHE A 69 2.10 -19.83 -16.62
CA PHE A 69 1.74 -18.70 -17.48
C PHE A 69 0.23 -18.47 -17.50
N LEU A 70 -0.59 -19.52 -17.57
CA LEU A 70 -2.04 -19.40 -17.56
C LEU A 70 -2.57 -18.76 -16.25
N GLY A 71 -1.97 -19.11 -15.11
CA GLY A 71 -2.26 -18.46 -13.82
C GLY A 71 -1.84 -16.98 -13.80
N ALA A 72 -0.66 -16.67 -14.33
CA ALA A 72 -0.18 -15.30 -14.46
C ALA A 72 -1.09 -14.46 -15.37
N TYR A 73 -1.50 -15.01 -16.50
CA TYR A 73 -2.41 -14.39 -17.46
C TYR A 73 -3.79 -14.11 -16.84
N PHE A 74 -4.35 -15.06 -16.09
CA PHE A 74 -5.60 -14.86 -15.35
C PHE A 74 -5.51 -13.69 -14.37
N PHE A 75 -4.41 -13.60 -13.61
CA PHE A 75 -4.19 -12.46 -12.72
C PHE A 75 -4.06 -11.15 -13.50
N ILE A 76 -3.24 -11.13 -14.57
CA ILE A 76 -3.00 -9.94 -15.40
C ILE A 76 -4.33 -9.41 -15.96
N LEU A 77 -5.21 -10.27 -16.45
CA LEU A 77 -6.54 -9.87 -16.92
C LEU A 77 -7.37 -9.18 -15.82
N GLN A 78 -7.43 -9.77 -14.62
CA GLN A 78 -8.17 -9.16 -13.51
C GLN A 78 -7.57 -7.82 -13.07
N MET A 79 -6.24 -7.73 -13.02
CA MET A 79 -5.52 -6.53 -12.67
C MET A 79 -5.78 -5.42 -13.70
N LEU A 80 -5.63 -5.71 -14.99
CA LEU A 80 -5.86 -4.76 -16.08
C LEU A 80 -7.31 -4.32 -16.13
N PHE A 81 -8.27 -5.23 -15.95
CA PHE A 81 -9.69 -4.87 -15.90
C PHE A 81 -9.98 -3.88 -14.75
N ARG A 82 -9.48 -4.15 -13.54
CA ARG A 82 -9.67 -3.24 -12.39
C ARG A 82 -9.02 -1.88 -12.63
N ARG A 83 -7.80 -1.84 -13.20
CA ARG A 83 -7.10 -0.59 -13.54
C ARG A 83 -7.81 0.18 -14.64
N TYR A 84 -8.34 -0.51 -15.64
CA TYR A 84 -9.14 0.10 -16.70
C TYR A 84 -10.41 0.75 -16.13
N VAL A 85 -11.17 0.03 -15.29
CA VAL A 85 -12.38 0.57 -14.65
C VAL A 85 -12.06 1.78 -13.76
N ARG A 86 -10.89 1.81 -13.13
CA ARG A 86 -10.41 2.94 -12.30
C ARG A 86 -9.73 4.05 -13.11
N SER A 87 -9.72 3.97 -14.45
CA SER A 87 -9.04 4.92 -15.35
C SER A 87 -7.56 5.11 -14.99
N ASP A 88 -6.93 4.02 -14.56
CA ASP A 88 -5.59 3.96 -13.97
C ASP A 88 -4.64 3.07 -14.77
N LEU A 89 -4.75 3.17 -16.09
CA LEU A 89 -3.91 2.42 -17.01
C LEU A 89 -2.74 3.31 -17.45
N GLY A 90 -1.72 3.40 -16.60
CA GLY A 90 -0.46 4.08 -16.91
C GLY A 90 0.63 3.13 -17.43
N PRO A 91 1.72 3.65 -18.01
CA PRO A 91 2.87 2.86 -18.46
C PRO A 91 3.45 1.93 -17.38
N LYS A 92 3.45 2.39 -16.11
CA LYS A 92 3.86 1.59 -14.93
C LYS A 92 3.12 0.25 -14.83
N ALA A 93 1.83 0.21 -15.19
CA ALA A 93 1.03 -1.02 -15.14
C ALA A 93 1.57 -2.10 -16.09
N TYR A 94 2.04 -1.70 -17.28
CA TYR A 94 2.61 -2.63 -18.27
C TYR A 94 4.02 -3.10 -17.88
N THR A 95 4.80 -2.27 -17.20
CA THR A 95 6.06 -2.69 -16.56
C THR A 95 5.79 -3.75 -15.50
N HIS A 96 4.77 -3.58 -14.66
CA HIS A 96 4.38 -4.59 -13.68
C HIS A 96 3.93 -5.91 -14.35
N VAL A 97 3.17 -5.84 -15.44
CA VAL A 97 2.80 -7.03 -16.25
C VAL A 97 4.05 -7.75 -16.76
N THR A 98 5.02 -7.00 -17.30
CA THR A 98 6.30 -7.52 -17.81
C THR A 98 7.07 -8.25 -16.72
N LEU A 99 7.31 -7.59 -15.57
CA LEU A 99 8.01 -8.17 -14.43
C LEU A 99 7.32 -9.45 -13.94
N ARG A 100 5.99 -9.42 -13.85
CA ARG A 100 5.22 -10.58 -13.40
C ARG A 100 5.37 -11.79 -14.32
N VAL A 101 5.29 -11.60 -15.64
CA VAL A 101 5.50 -12.71 -16.60
C VAL A 101 6.91 -13.27 -16.47
N LEU A 102 7.92 -12.42 -16.29
CA LEU A 102 9.31 -12.88 -16.10
C LEU A 102 9.48 -13.65 -14.79
N CYS A 103 9.04 -13.10 -13.65
CA CYS A 103 9.12 -13.74 -12.34
C CYS A 103 8.39 -15.09 -12.31
N THR A 104 7.17 -15.16 -12.86
CA THR A 104 6.40 -16.40 -12.92
C THR A 104 7.06 -17.45 -13.79
N THR A 105 7.69 -17.06 -14.90
CA THR A 105 8.46 -17.98 -15.76
C THR A 105 9.68 -18.54 -15.02
N VAL A 106 10.44 -17.70 -14.31
CA VAL A 106 11.60 -18.13 -13.51
C VAL A 106 11.16 -19.07 -12.38
N LEU A 107 10.10 -18.74 -11.66
CA LEU A 107 9.55 -19.60 -10.60
C LEU A 107 9.04 -20.93 -11.15
N ALA A 108 8.43 -20.94 -12.34
CA ALA A 108 7.99 -22.16 -13.00
C ALA A 108 9.17 -23.09 -13.35
N TRP A 109 10.29 -22.53 -13.80
CA TRP A 109 11.51 -23.30 -14.03
C TRP A 109 12.05 -23.89 -12.73
N MET A 110 12.09 -23.10 -11.65
CA MET A 110 12.49 -23.61 -10.33
C MET A 110 11.58 -24.75 -9.85
N LEU A 111 10.27 -24.65 -10.08
CA LEU A 111 9.32 -25.70 -9.72
C LEU A 111 9.54 -26.98 -10.54
N GLY A 112 9.93 -26.86 -11.81
CA GLY A 112 10.30 -27.97 -12.68
C GLY A 112 11.64 -28.63 -12.33
N LEU A 113 12.41 -28.09 -11.39
CA LEU A 113 13.63 -28.71 -10.85
C LEU A 113 13.37 -29.52 -9.57
N LEU A 114 12.16 -29.46 -9.01
CA LEU A 114 11.84 -30.17 -7.77
C LEU A 114 11.79 -31.69 -7.98
N PRO A 115 12.32 -32.49 -7.05
CA PRO A 115 12.24 -33.95 -7.12
C PRO A 115 10.77 -34.40 -7.15
N GLY A 116 10.38 -35.15 -8.19
CA GLY A 116 9.00 -35.56 -8.45
C GLY A 116 8.30 -34.81 -9.59
N SER A 117 8.95 -33.79 -10.17
CA SER A 117 8.52 -33.11 -11.40
C SER A 117 9.09 -33.79 -12.65
N ALA A 118 8.72 -35.06 -12.89
CA ALA A 118 8.98 -35.68 -14.20
C ALA A 118 8.23 -34.90 -15.31
N ALA A 119 8.66 -35.03 -16.57
CA ALA A 119 8.29 -34.23 -17.75
C ALA A 119 6.79 -34.22 -18.19
N GLY A 120 5.87 -34.36 -17.25
CA GLY A 120 4.44 -34.06 -17.35
C GLY A 120 3.82 -33.53 -16.06
N GLY A 121 4.59 -33.39 -14.97
CA GLY A 121 4.14 -32.99 -13.62
C GLY A 121 3.13 -33.98 -13.03
N SER A 122 3.29 -34.37 -11.76
CA SER A 122 2.11 -34.90 -11.06
C SER A 122 1.02 -33.82 -11.09
N THR A 123 -0.26 -34.20 -11.14
CA THR A 123 -1.37 -33.22 -11.20
C THR A 123 -1.26 -32.13 -10.13
N GLY A 124 -0.71 -32.48 -8.95
CA GLY A 124 -0.40 -31.53 -7.89
C GLY A 124 0.63 -30.46 -8.28
N VAL A 125 1.72 -30.82 -8.99
CA VAL A 125 2.73 -29.85 -9.45
C VAL A 125 2.14 -28.88 -10.48
N LEU A 126 1.25 -29.35 -11.37
CA LEU A 126 0.57 -28.48 -12.34
C LEU A 126 -0.38 -27.49 -11.66
N VAL A 127 -1.13 -27.93 -10.65
CA VAL A 127 -2.01 -27.08 -9.85
C VAL A 127 -1.18 -26.04 -9.08
N LEU A 128 -0.08 -26.46 -8.45
CA LEU A 128 0.85 -25.56 -7.77
C LEU A 128 1.46 -24.55 -8.76
N ALA A 129 1.86 -24.98 -9.96
CA ALA A 129 2.38 -24.09 -11.00
C ALA A 129 1.37 -23.01 -11.38
N PHE A 130 0.09 -23.37 -11.53
CA PHE A 130 -0.98 -22.41 -11.79
C PHE A 130 -1.14 -21.38 -10.66
N PHE A 131 -1.20 -21.82 -9.41
CA PHE A 131 -1.29 -20.91 -8.27
C PHE A 131 -0.03 -20.03 -8.11
N THR A 132 1.14 -20.55 -8.43
CA THR A 132 2.39 -19.79 -8.51
C THR A 132 2.30 -18.64 -9.52
N GLY A 133 1.60 -18.85 -10.64
CA GLY A 133 1.29 -17.77 -11.59
C GLY A 133 0.35 -16.72 -11.01
N ILE A 134 -0.68 -17.14 -10.25
CA ILE A 134 -1.68 -16.24 -9.66
C ILE A 134 -1.10 -15.42 -8.50
N VAL A 135 -0.23 -15.97 -7.67
CA VAL A 135 0.41 -15.24 -6.57
C VAL A 135 1.88 -15.66 -6.49
N PRO A 136 2.79 -14.91 -7.15
CA PRO A 136 4.22 -15.22 -7.17
C PRO A 136 4.82 -15.24 -5.76
N ASP A 137 4.36 -14.35 -4.87
CA ASP A 137 4.85 -14.23 -3.50
C ASP A 137 4.60 -15.51 -2.70
N THR A 138 3.42 -16.12 -2.86
CA THR A 138 3.08 -17.37 -2.19
C THR A 138 3.96 -18.52 -2.68
N ALA A 139 4.33 -18.53 -3.96
CA ALA A 139 5.25 -19.53 -4.50
C ALA A 139 6.65 -19.39 -3.93
N PHE A 140 7.12 -18.16 -3.71
CA PHE A 140 8.39 -17.91 -3.06
C PHE A 140 8.38 -18.43 -1.61
N VAL A 141 7.28 -18.25 -0.87
CA VAL A 141 7.11 -18.82 0.47
C VAL A 141 7.12 -20.35 0.42
N VAL A 142 6.41 -20.98 -0.52
CA VAL A 142 6.43 -22.44 -0.69
C VAL A 142 7.83 -22.95 -1.03
N LEU A 143 8.56 -22.24 -1.89
CA LEU A 143 9.95 -22.56 -2.22
C LEU A 143 10.86 -22.40 -0.99
N GLN A 144 10.68 -21.33 -0.21
CA GLN A 144 11.40 -21.13 1.05
C GLN A 144 11.09 -22.24 2.06
N ASP A 145 9.83 -22.62 2.23
CA ASP A 145 9.42 -23.67 3.15
C ASP A 145 9.94 -25.04 2.69
N PHE A 146 10.00 -25.30 1.38
CA PHE A 146 10.69 -26.46 0.83
C PHE A 146 12.20 -26.43 1.12
N LEU A 147 12.85 -25.28 0.91
CA LEU A 147 14.27 -25.07 1.23
C LEU A 147 14.55 -25.16 2.74
N ARG A 148 13.60 -24.77 3.60
CA ARG A 148 13.66 -24.90 5.07
C ARG A 148 13.46 -26.34 5.51
N SER A 149 12.56 -27.08 4.85
CA SER A 149 12.32 -28.50 5.10
C SER A 149 13.53 -29.35 4.70
N THR A 150 14.29 -28.88 3.71
CA THR A 150 15.61 -29.40 3.39
C THR A 150 16.57 -28.89 4.47
N LEU A 151 17.08 -29.79 5.31
CA LEU A 151 17.85 -29.56 6.57
C LEU A 151 19.04 -28.56 6.53
N ILE A 152 19.32 -27.91 5.41
CA ILE A 152 20.54 -27.12 5.14
C ILE A 152 20.36 -25.62 5.48
N PHE A 153 19.14 -25.07 5.54
CA PHE A 153 18.91 -23.61 5.61
C PHE A 153 18.04 -23.09 6.77
N LYS A 154 17.69 -23.92 7.75
CA LYS A 154 16.75 -23.57 8.84
C LYS A 154 17.14 -22.30 9.63
N ASP A 155 18.44 -22.08 9.86
CA ASP A 155 18.91 -20.97 10.71
C ASP A 155 19.23 -19.68 9.94
N ARG A 156 19.28 -19.70 8.59
CA ARG A 156 19.62 -18.52 7.77
C ARG A 156 18.41 -17.78 7.19
N ILE A 157 17.23 -18.37 7.19
CA ILE A 157 16.03 -17.80 6.53
C ILE A 157 15.17 -16.97 7.51
N HIS A 158 15.46 -16.97 8.81
CA HIS A 158 14.78 -16.06 9.76
C HIS A 158 15.06 -14.57 9.45
N ALA A 159 16.14 -14.27 8.74
CA ALA A 159 16.51 -12.92 8.31
C ALA A 159 15.63 -12.34 7.18
N LEU A 160 14.71 -13.14 6.60
CA LEU A 160 13.82 -12.70 5.53
C LEU A 160 12.39 -12.37 6.01
N THR A 161 12.11 -12.51 7.30
CA THR A 161 10.82 -12.06 7.84
C THR A 161 10.87 -10.53 7.95
N GLU A 162 10.07 -9.87 7.12
CA GLU A 162 9.94 -8.41 7.14
C GLU A 162 9.44 -7.94 8.52
N ARG A 163 10.13 -6.95 9.09
CA ARG A 163 9.67 -6.32 10.33
C ARG A 163 8.51 -5.39 9.97
N CYS A 164 7.37 -5.55 10.65
CA CYS A 164 6.19 -4.71 10.47
C CYS A 164 5.61 -4.77 9.04
N PRO A 165 5.10 -5.95 8.60
CA PRO A 165 4.58 -6.09 7.25
C PRO A 165 3.31 -5.27 7.05
N LEU A 166 3.10 -4.74 5.84
CA LEU A 166 1.87 -4.02 5.49
C LEU A 166 0.59 -4.86 5.70
N SER A 167 0.70 -6.19 5.79
CA SER A 167 -0.41 -7.11 6.10
C SER A 167 -1.16 -6.82 7.38
N ASP A 168 -0.51 -6.22 8.36
CA ASP A 168 -1.07 -6.05 9.70
C ASP A 168 -2.02 -4.86 9.79
N LEU A 169 -1.99 -3.98 8.78
CA LEU A 169 -2.88 -2.84 8.67
C LEU A 169 -4.30 -3.29 8.32
N GLU A 170 -5.29 -2.66 8.97
CA GLU A 170 -6.68 -3.07 8.81
C GLU A 170 -7.27 -2.53 7.51
N GLY A 171 -7.90 -3.41 6.73
CA GLY A 171 -8.57 -3.02 5.49
C GLY A 171 -7.63 -2.79 4.31
N ILE A 172 -6.35 -3.17 4.44
CA ILE A 172 -5.44 -3.25 3.31
C ILE A 172 -5.75 -4.51 2.49
N THR A 173 -5.96 -4.35 1.19
CA THR A 173 -6.10 -5.49 0.30
C THR A 173 -4.75 -5.86 -0.31
N LEU A 174 -4.62 -7.10 -0.81
CA LEU A 174 -3.44 -7.52 -1.58
C LEU A 174 -3.12 -6.55 -2.74
N TYR A 175 -4.15 -5.95 -3.33
CA TYR A 175 -4.00 -4.97 -4.40
C TYR A 175 -3.41 -3.65 -3.91
N ASP A 176 -3.87 -3.16 -2.75
CA ASP A 176 -3.37 -1.91 -2.17
C ASP A 176 -1.89 -2.08 -1.81
N ARG A 177 -1.49 -3.26 -1.27
CA ARG A 177 -0.09 -3.59 -1.02
C ARG A 177 0.76 -3.60 -2.29
N ALA A 178 0.30 -4.26 -3.35
CA ALA A 178 1.04 -4.26 -4.61
C ALA A 178 1.29 -2.84 -5.13
N ARG A 179 0.34 -1.93 -4.88
CA ARG A 179 0.45 -0.54 -5.27
C ARG A 179 1.38 0.29 -4.37
N PHE A 180 1.38 0.03 -3.07
CA PHE A 180 2.37 0.62 -2.17
C PHE A 180 3.78 0.16 -2.52
N LEU A 181 3.95 -1.12 -2.85
CA LEU A 181 5.22 -1.68 -3.30
C LEU A 181 5.68 -1.03 -4.62
N GLU A 182 4.77 -0.78 -5.57
CA GLU A 182 5.07 -0.02 -6.80
C GLU A 182 5.64 1.38 -6.54
N GLU A 183 5.31 1.99 -5.39
CA GLU A 183 5.80 3.31 -4.98
C GLU A 183 6.95 3.24 -3.96
N GLY A 184 7.52 2.06 -3.72
CA GLY A 184 8.65 1.85 -2.79
C GLY A 184 8.25 1.79 -1.32
N VAL A 185 6.95 1.66 -1.02
CA VAL A 185 6.44 1.47 0.34
C VAL A 185 6.30 -0.02 0.63
N GLU A 186 7.35 -0.58 1.21
CA GLU A 186 7.49 -2.02 1.48
C GLU A 186 7.00 -2.42 2.88
N ASN A 187 7.19 -1.54 3.86
CA ASN A 187 6.87 -1.78 5.28
C ASN A 187 5.98 -0.70 5.90
N VAL A 188 5.34 -1.02 7.03
CA VAL A 188 4.49 -0.08 7.78
C VAL A 188 5.29 1.15 8.21
N GLU A 189 6.57 0.98 8.50
CA GLU A 189 7.50 2.08 8.80
C GLU A 189 7.63 3.05 7.63
N ASN A 190 7.91 2.53 6.43
CA ASN A 190 7.98 3.35 5.22
C ASN A 190 6.66 4.07 4.94
N LEU A 191 5.51 3.43 5.21
CA LEU A 191 4.20 4.04 4.99
C LEU A 191 3.94 5.22 5.93
N ALA A 192 4.30 5.10 7.21
CA ALA A 192 4.09 6.16 8.21
C ALA A 192 4.88 7.42 7.91
N HIS A 193 6.09 7.26 7.35
CA HIS A 193 7.02 8.34 7.04
C HIS A 193 6.86 8.89 5.62
N HIS A 194 6.01 8.27 4.79
CA HIS A 194 5.89 8.67 3.39
C HIS A 194 5.10 9.97 3.24
N SER A 195 5.51 10.81 2.29
CA SER A 195 4.76 12.00 1.88
C SER A 195 3.36 11.61 1.39
N LEU A 196 2.32 12.08 2.09
CA LEU A 196 0.92 11.81 1.74
C LEU A 196 0.58 12.34 0.34
N ILE A 197 1.16 13.49 -0.04
CA ILE A 197 0.92 14.11 -1.36
C ILE A 197 1.44 13.20 -2.46
N ASP A 198 2.61 12.61 -2.26
CA ASP A 198 3.17 11.66 -3.21
C ASP A 198 2.32 10.38 -3.28
N LEU A 199 1.89 9.85 -2.13
CA LEU A 199 0.96 8.72 -2.14
C LEU A 199 -0.34 9.04 -2.90
N MET A 200 -0.91 10.23 -2.71
CA MET A 200 -2.13 10.64 -3.41
C MET A 200 -1.94 10.71 -4.93
N LEU A 201 -0.81 11.25 -5.38
CA LEU A 201 -0.50 11.38 -6.81
C LEU A 201 -0.29 10.01 -7.45
N TRP A 202 0.50 9.15 -6.81
CA TRP A 202 0.99 7.92 -7.42
C TRP A 202 0.08 6.71 -7.23
N THR A 203 -0.49 6.56 -6.03
CA THR A 203 -1.32 5.39 -5.72
C THR A 203 -2.76 5.49 -6.23
N ARG A 204 -3.21 6.69 -6.65
CA ARG A 204 -4.61 6.96 -7.07
C ARG A 204 -5.67 6.33 -6.14
N MET A 205 -5.33 6.15 -4.86
CA MET A 205 -6.25 5.65 -3.86
C MET A 205 -7.07 6.81 -3.29
N PRO A 206 -8.33 6.59 -2.89
CA PRO A 206 -9.12 7.65 -2.28
C PRO A 206 -8.37 8.28 -1.10
N THR A 207 -8.25 9.60 -1.09
CA THR A 207 -7.52 10.33 -0.03
C THR A 207 -7.94 9.96 1.39
N PRO A 208 -9.25 9.81 1.71
CA PRO A 208 -9.64 9.40 3.07
C PRO A 208 -9.09 8.03 3.47
N ARG A 209 -8.94 7.12 2.49
CA ARG A 209 -8.41 5.78 2.72
C ARG A 209 -6.89 5.79 2.92
N LEU A 210 -6.18 6.61 2.15
CA LEU A 210 -4.75 6.83 2.36
C LEU A 210 -4.47 7.42 3.73
N LEU A 211 -5.25 8.43 4.12
CA LEU A 211 -5.13 9.06 5.41
C LEU A 211 -5.34 8.05 6.54
N ASP A 212 -6.41 7.24 6.49
CA ASP A 212 -6.69 6.18 7.46
C ASP A 212 -5.55 5.13 7.56
N LEU A 213 -4.97 4.72 6.43
CA LEU A 213 -3.87 3.74 6.41
C LEU A 213 -2.56 4.32 6.98
N VAL A 214 -2.23 5.57 6.65
CA VAL A 214 -1.06 6.25 7.22
C VAL A 214 -1.25 6.47 8.73
N ASP A 215 -2.44 6.88 9.14
CA ASP A 215 -2.76 7.10 10.56
C ASP A 215 -2.67 5.80 11.38
N GLN A 216 -3.18 4.69 10.83
CA GLN A 216 -3.00 3.36 11.40
C GLN A 216 -1.53 2.93 11.44
N SER A 217 -0.74 3.26 10.42
CA SER A 217 0.68 2.91 10.40
C SER A 217 1.48 3.63 11.49
N ILE A 218 1.17 4.90 11.76
CA ILE A 218 1.77 5.66 12.86
C ILE A 218 1.40 5.03 14.21
N LEU A 219 0.12 4.71 14.43
CA LEU A 219 -0.30 4.02 15.65
C LEU A 219 0.40 2.68 15.81
N TYR A 220 0.49 1.90 14.73
CA TYR A 220 1.13 0.60 14.73
C TYR A 220 2.61 0.70 15.14
N LEU A 221 3.38 1.66 14.60
CA LEU A 221 4.80 1.82 14.96
C LEU A 221 5.03 2.14 16.43
N HIS A 222 4.15 2.93 17.05
CA HIS A 222 4.30 3.32 18.45
C HIS A 222 3.79 2.26 19.43
N VAL A 223 2.80 1.46 19.01
CA VAL A 223 2.21 0.39 19.83
C VAL A 223 2.98 -0.93 19.67
N VAL A 224 3.62 -1.16 18.53
CA VAL A 224 4.45 -2.34 18.32
C VAL A 224 5.79 -2.14 19.04
N ASN A 225 5.92 -2.78 20.19
CA ASN A 225 7.18 -2.90 20.89
C ASN A 225 7.51 -4.40 20.97
N PRO A 226 8.68 -4.86 20.51
CA PRO A 226 9.10 -6.22 20.77
C PRO A 226 9.28 -6.38 22.27
N ARG A 227 8.30 -7.00 22.96
CA ARG A 227 8.54 -7.44 24.33
C ARG A 227 9.67 -8.46 24.27
N LEU A 228 10.85 -8.05 24.72
CA LEU A 228 11.92 -8.98 25.02
C LEU A 228 11.46 -9.75 26.24
N ASP A 229 11.26 -11.06 26.09
CA ASP A 229 11.11 -11.92 27.26
C ASP A 229 12.33 -11.72 28.17
N SER A 230 12.18 -12.02 29.46
CA SER A 230 13.28 -12.06 30.45
C SER A 230 14.48 -12.95 30.05
N SER A 231 14.36 -13.66 28.93
CA SER A 231 15.36 -14.51 28.27
C SER A 231 16.09 -13.83 27.09
N GLY A 232 15.81 -12.56 26.79
CA GLY A 232 16.36 -11.85 25.61
C GLY A 232 15.83 -12.38 24.27
N ARG A 233 14.68 -13.08 24.27
CA ARG A 233 14.02 -13.59 23.06
C ARG A 233 12.84 -12.67 22.72
N GLU A 234 12.72 -12.30 21.45
CA GLU A 234 11.57 -11.55 20.94
C GLU A 234 10.31 -12.41 21.13
N ASN A 235 9.38 -11.99 22.00
CA ASN A 235 8.13 -12.72 22.22
C ASN A 235 7.11 -12.32 21.15
N GLU A 236 7.20 -13.00 20.01
CA GLU A 236 6.35 -12.82 18.82
C GLU A 236 4.84 -12.92 19.13
N LYS A 237 4.46 -13.57 20.25
CA LYS A 237 3.06 -13.73 20.67
C LYS A 237 2.42 -12.52 21.34
N SER A 238 3.21 -11.50 21.73
CA SER A 238 2.68 -10.30 22.41
C SER A 238 2.24 -9.18 21.46
N LEU A 239 2.61 -9.24 20.18
CA LEU A 239 2.26 -8.23 19.16
C LEU A 239 0.75 -8.08 18.85
N PRO A 240 -0.11 -9.14 18.86
CA PRO A 240 -1.51 -8.98 18.45
C PRO A 240 -2.44 -8.45 19.54
N ASP A 241 -2.06 -8.54 20.82
CA ASP A 241 -2.99 -8.33 21.95
C ASP A 241 -3.19 -6.85 22.29
N ASP A 242 -2.12 -6.05 22.26
CA ASP A 242 -2.17 -4.61 22.61
C ASP A 242 -2.98 -3.80 21.56
N LEU A 243 -2.72 -4.03 20.27
CA LEU A 243 -3.51 -3.44 19.18
C LEU A 243 -4.95 -3.96 19.17
N GLY A 244 -5.14 -5.26 19.45
CA GLY A 244 -6.46 -5.86 19.60
C GLY A 244 -7.26 -5.23 20.74
N LEU A 245 -6.60 -4.88 21.85
CA LEU A 245 -7.21 -4.21 22.98
C LEU A 245 -7.66 -2.79 22.62
N LEU A 246 -6.79 -1.99 22.01
CA LEU A 246 -7.14 -0.63 21.55
C LEU A 246 -8.34 -0.65 20.59
N ARG A 247 -8.37 -1.61 19.66
CA ARG A 247 -9.49 -1.78 18.72
C ARG A 247 -10.81 -2.11 19.41
N ARG A 248 -10.81 -2.85 20.53
CA ARG A 248 -12.05 -3.11 21.31
C ARG A 248 -12.68 -1.84 21.86
N TYR A 249 -11.88 -0.82 22.13
CA TYR A 249 -12.34 0.51 22.56
C TYR A 249 -12.62 1.47 21.38
N GLY A 250 -12.52 0.99 20.14
CA GLY A 250 -12.75 1.79 18.94
C GLY A 250 -11.56 2.67 18.55
N LEU A 251 -10.39 2.50 19.17
CA LEU A 251 -9.18 3.24 18.85
C LEU A 251 -8.47 2.54 17.68
N ARG A 252 -8.76 3.00 16.46
CA ARG A 252 -8.19 2.43 15.23
C ARG A 252 -6.98 3.22 14.72
N THR A 253 -7.00 4.53 14.87
CA THR A 253 -5.99 5.45 14.31
C THR A 253 -5.24 6.25 15.39
N ALA A 254 -4.09 6.83 15.07
CA ALA A 254 -3.39 7.72 16.00
C ALA A 254 -4.20 9.01 16.25
N THR A 255 -4.89 9.53 15.24
CA THR A 255 -5.82 10.65 15.42
C THR A 255 -6.95 10.31 16.39
N ASP A 256 -7.52 9.10 16.33
CA ASP A 256 -8.56 8.67 17.29
C ASP A 256 -8.04 8.67 18.72
N LEU A 257 -6.79 8.22 18.93
CA LEU A 257 -6.15 8.23 20.24
C LEU A 257 -5.99 9.65 20.79
N LEU A 258 -5.52 10.59 19.96
CA LEU A 258 -5.36 12.00 20.34
C LEU A 258 -6.70 12.69 20.58
N CYS A 259 -7.71 12.38 19.76
CA CYS A 259 -9.07 12.88 19.95
C CYS A 259 -9.69 12.34 21.24
N ALA A 260 -9.51 11.04 21.56
CA ALA A 260 -9.98 10.45 22.80
C ALA A 260 -9.34 11.13 24.02
N TYR A 261 -8.02 11.38 23.96
CA TYR A 261 -7.32 12.08 25.04
C TYR A 261 -7.80 13.52 25.25
N LYS A 262 -8.05 14.25 24.14
CA LYS A 262 -8.63 15.60 24.18
C LYS A 262 -10.05 15.60 24.77
N LEU A 263 -10.85 14.58 24.47
CA LEU A 263 -12.23 14.45 24.95
C LEU A 263 -12.28 14.17 26.46
N TYR A 264 -11.35 13.37 26.97
CA TYR A 264 -11.24 13.07 28.41
C TYR A 264 -10.39 14.08 29.19
N LYS A 265 -10.00 15.21 28.59
CA LYS A 265 -9.19 16.23 29.27
C LYS A 265 -9.86 16.75 30.55
N ASP A 266 -11.18 16.87 30.53
CA ASP A 266 -11.98 17.41 31.64
C ASP A 266 -12.41 16.35 32.68
N ASP A 267 -12.34 15.05 32.33
CA ASP A 267 -12.67 13.94 33.25
C ASP A 267 -11.41 13.10 33.59
N PRO A 268 -10.74 13.38 34.71
CA PRO A 268 -9.49 12.71 35.07
C PRO A 268 -9.66 11.20 35.28
N LYS A 269 -10.85 10.73 35.70
CA LYS A 269 -11.09 9.30 35.94
C LYS A 269 -11.09 8.51 34.63
N GLN A 270 -11.72 9.05 33.60
CA GLN A 270 -11.78 8.42 32.28
C GLN A 270 -10.43 8.50 31.57
N ARG A 271 -9.70 9.59 31.77
CA ARG A 271 -8.33 9.74 31.27
C ARG A 271 -7.38 8.72 31.89
N ASP A 272 -7.41 8.54 33.22
CA ASP A 272 -6.56 7.55 33.89
C ASP A 272 -6.94 6.12 33.48
N ALA A 273 -8.23 5.85 33.27
CA ALA A 273 -8.69 4.55 32.75
C ALA A 273 -8.21 4.29 31.32
N LEU A 274 -8.22 5.30 30.45
CA LEU A 274 -7.66 5.22 29.08
C LEU A 274 -6.15 4.94 29.15
N LEU A 275 -5.42 5.71 29.97
CA LEU A 275 -3.97 5.59 30.09
C LEU A 275 -3.54 4.21 30.61
N GLY A 276 -4.30 3.64 31.55
CA GLY A 276 -4.05 2.32 32.13
C GLY A 276 -4.41 1.12 31.23
N LEU A 277 -4.93 1.34 30.01
CA LEU A 277 -5.33 0.24 29.11
C LEU A 277 -4.18 -0.71 28.78
N LEU A 278 -2.99 -0.17 28.53
CA LEU A 278 -1.83 -0.96 28.07
C LEU A 278 -0.88 -1.36 29.23
N ASP A 279 -1.19 -0.97 30.46
CA ASP A 279 -0.30 -1.12 31.61
C ASP A 279 -0.60 -2.37 32.45
N ALA A 280 -1.13 -3.42 31.82
CA ALA A 280 -1.46 -4.70 32.46
C ALA A 280 -0.18 -5.45 32.93
N GLY A 281 0.48 -4.96 33.98
CA GLY A 281 1.56 -5.64 34.69
C GLY A 281 2.81 -4.81 35.03
N ASP A 282 2.92 -3.54 34.64
CA ASP A 282 4.12 -2.72 34.90
C ASP A 282 3.81 -1.55 35.86
N GLU A 283 3.81 -1.84 37.16
CA GLU A 283 3.43 -0.88 38.21
C GLU A 283 4.46 0.24 38.48
N LYS A 284 5.62 0.24 37.79
CA LYS A 284 6.76 1.11 38.17
C LYS A 284 7.10 2.21 37.16
N GLY A 285 6.42 2.29 36.02
CA GLY A 285 6.67 3.29 34.97
C GLY A 285 5.53 4.30 34.78
N PRO A 286 5.77 5.41 34.06
CA PRO A 286 4.66 6.22 33.54
C PRO A 286 3.78 5.35 32.63
N PRO A 287 2.46 5.59 32.59
CA PRO A 287 1.56 4.79 31.77
C PRO A 287 2.02 4.80 30.32
N ARG A 288 2.15 3.63 29.70
CA ARG A 288 2.77 3.48 28.37
C ARG A 288 2.03 4.29 27.32
N LEU A 289 0.70 4.31 27.40
CA LEU A 289 -0.13 5.07 26.47
C LEU A 289 0.09 6.58 26.60
N LYS A 290 0.51 7.07 27.78
CA LYS A 290 0.86 8.48 27.97
C LYS A 290 2.15 8.82 27.25
N VAL A 291 3.17 7.96 27.34
CA VAL A 291 4.42 8.16 26.61
C VAL A 291 4.16 8.14 25.10
N ILE A 292 3.35 7.20 24.63
CA ILE A 292 2.95 7.13 23.21
C ILE A 292 2.21 8.41 22.79
N HIS A 293 1.26 8.86 23.60
CA HIS A 293 0.52 10.10 23.33
C HIS A 293 1.45 11.31 23.24
N ASP A 294 2.35 11.48 24.22
CA ASP A 294 3.24 12.64 24.29
C ASP A 294 4.21 12.66 23.10
N VAL A 295 4.74 11.49 22.69
CA VAL A 295 5.59 11.37 21.49
C VAL A 295 4.80 11.66 20.19
N MET A 296 3.57 11.19 20.09
CA MET A 296 2.71 11.45 18.92
C MET A 296 2.28 12.92 18.82
N GLU A 297 2.08 13.60 19.94
CA GLU A 297 1.72 15.02 19.96
C GLU A 297 2.87 15.90 19.44
N ASP A 298 4.12 15.48 19.69
CA ASP A 298 5.34 16.14 19.21
C ASP A 298 5.68 15.82 17.74
N ASP A 299 5.04 14.81 17.12
CA ASP A 299 5.32 14.39 15.75
C ASP A 299 4.65 15.34 14.73
N ASP A 300 5.47 15.97 13.89
CA ASP A 300 5.03 16.88 12.84
C ASP A 300 3.96 16.24 11.93
N TRP A 301 4.13 14.96 11.57
CA TRP A 301 3.21 14.28 10.63
C TRP A 301 1.80 14.14 11.17
N VAL A 302 1.67 13.84 12.46
CA VAL A 302 0.39 13.72 13.16
C VAL A 302 -0.36 15.05 13.16
N CYS A 303 0.36 16.16 13.32
CA CYS A 303 -0.21 17.51 13.21
C CYS A 303 -0.80 17.75 11.81
N TRP A 304 -0.08 17.37 10.74
CA TRP A 304 -0.61 17.46 9.38
C TRP A 304 -1.86 16.61 9.17
N LEU A 305 -1.82 15.33 9.59
CA LEU A 305 -2.97 14.41 9.51
C LEU A 305 -4.22 14.97 10.19
N THR A 306 -4.06 15.54 11.38
CA THR A 306 -5.17 16.14 12.14
C THR A 306 -5.80 17.31 11.37
N HIS A 307 -4.99 18.19 10.76
CA HIS A 307 -5.48 19.29 9.93
C HIS A 307 -6.21 18.78 8.69
N TRP A 308 -5.71 17.72 8.06
CA TRP A 308 -6.37 17.08 6.92
C TRP A 308 -7.74 16.52 7.31
N HIS A 309 -7.83 15.81 8.43
CA HIS A 309 -9.07 15.23 8.94
C HIS A 309 -10.12 16.31 9.27
N GLN A 310 -9.70 17.42 9.89
CA GLN A 310 -10.59 18.55 10.16
C GLN A 310 -11.08 19.21 8.87
N ARG A 311 -10.19 19.39 7.87
CA ARG A 311 -10.56 20.00 6.59
C ARG A 311 -11.47 19.12 5.74
N THR A 312 -11.27 17.80 5.71
CA THR A 312 -12.17 16.88 4.99
C THR A 312 -13.55 16.86 5.64
N GLN A 313 -13.65 16.85 6.96
CA GLN A 313 -14.94 16.97 7.67
C GLN A 313 -15.63 18.31 7.38
N LEU A 314 -14.88 19.41 7.31
CA LEU A 314 -15.43 20.72 6.92
C LEU A 314 -15.88 20.75 5.46
N ALA A 315 -15.15 20.11 4.54
CA ALA A 315 -15.50 20.02 3.13
C ALA A 315 -16.72 19.11 2.87
N LEU A 316 -16.94 18.10 3.72
CA LEU A 316 -18.13 17.24 3.71
C LEU A 316 -19.36 17.91 4.34
N LYS A 317 -19.17 19.01 5.06
CA LYS A 317 -20.28 19.81 5.57
C LYS A 317 -20.99 20.40 4.36
N VAL A 318 -22.15 19.84 4.02
CA VAL A 318 -23.02 20.35 2.95
C VAL A 318 -23.33 21.81 3.27
N HIS A 319 -22.61 22.72 2.63
CA HIS A 319 -22.96 24.13 2.68
C HIS A 319 -24.31 24.27 2.01
N SER A 320 -25.35 24.59 2.79
CA SER A 320 -26.62 24.98 2.19
C SER A 320 -26.38 26.28 1.42
N LEU A 321 -27.18 26.51 0.37
CA LEU A 321 -27.10 27.73 -0.43
C LEU A 321 -27.27 29.01 0.43
N GLU A 322 -27.89 28.88 1.61
CA GLU A 322 -28.06 29.96 2.59
C GLU A 322 -26.75 30.35 3.27
N ASP A 323 -25.86 29.39 3.58
CA ASP A 323 -24.52 29.66 4.14
C ASP A 323 -23.64 30.47 3.17
N PHE A 324 -23.83 30.25 1.87
CA PHE A 324 -23.12 30.98 0.82
C PHE A 324 -23.66 32.42 0.67
N SER A 325 -24.98 32.62 0.82
CA SER A 325 -25.61 33.95 0.77
C SER A 325 -25.13 34.88 1.89
N LEU A 326 -24.90 34.32 3.10
CA LEU A 326 -24.43 35.07 4.26
C LEU A 326 -22.95 35.48 4.15
N ARG A 327 -22.12 34.67 3.48
CA ARG A 327 -20.71 35.04 3.20
C ARG A 327 -20.58 36.00 2.01
N GLY A 328 -21.44 35.90 1.00
CA GLY A 328 -21.44 36.82 -0.15
C GLY A 328 -21.72 38.28 0.21
N HIS A 329 -22.47 38.53 1.30
CA HIS A 329 -22.73 39.90 1.76
C HIS A 329 -21.55 40.56 2.49
N ARG A 330 -20.55 39.81 2.96
CA ARG A 330 -19.37 40.41 3.65
C ARG A 330 -18.29 40.90 2.70
N THR A 331 -18.26 40.45 1.45
CA THR A 331 -17.21 40.81 0.48
C THR A 331 -17.65 41.84 -0.57
N LEU A 332 -18.95 42.19 -0.62
CA LEU A 332 -19.50 43.12 -1.62
C LEU A 332 -20.09 44.42 -1.05
N ALA A 333 -20.02 44.63 0.26
CA ALA A 333 -20.37 45.93 0.84
C ALA A 333 -19.21 46.91 0.62
N PRO A 334 -19.38 48.02 -0.13
CA PRO A 334 -18.37 49.08 -0.17
C PRO A 334 -18.19 49.65 1.25
N GLU A 335 -16.93 49.79 1.67
CA GLU A 335 -16.53 50.43 2.92
C GLU A 335 -17.16 51.83 3.01
N PRO A 336 -18.03 52.14 3.98
CA PRO A 336 -18.64 53.47 4.07
C PRO A 336 -17.62 54.47 4.64
N ASP A 337 -17.38 55.52 3.86
CA ASP A 337 -16.82 56.83 4.24
C ASP A 337 -15.55 56.85 5.12
N LYS A 338 -14.39 56.71 4.47
CA LYS A 338 -13.19 57.41 4.91
C LYS A 338 -13.30 58.90 4.51
N VAL A 339 -13.87 59.68 5.43
CA VAL A 339 -13.86 61.15 5.43
C VAL A 339 -12.41 61.64 5.27
N ALA A 340 -12.15 62.39 4.21
CA ALA A 340 -10.89 63.09 3.99
C ALA A 340 -10.73 64.26 4.98
N PRO A 341 -9.62 64.37 5.72
CA PRO A 341 -9.29 65.62 6.40
C PRO A 341 -8.65 66.59 5.41
N THR A 342 -9.36 67.69 5.17
CA THR A 342 -8.91 68.98 4.65
C THR A 342 -7.52 69.38 5.16
N LEU A 343 -6.58 69.60 4.24
CA LEU A 343 -5.38 70.42 4.47
C LEU A 343 -5.73 71.88 4.19
N VAL A 344 -5.83 72.68 5.26
CA VAL A 344 -5.88 74.15 5.21
C VAL A 344 -4.45 74.70 5.19
N LYS A 345 -4.25 75.69 4.31
CA LYS A 345 -3.04 76.48 3.98
C LYS A 345 -2.19 77.01 5.15
N ALA A 346 -0.88 77.08 4.91
CA ALA A 346 0.02 78.25 5.04
C ALA A 346 1.45 77.77 4.64
N ALA A 347 2.29 78.43 3.84
CA ALA A 347 2.41 79.80 3.38
C ALA A 347 2.98 79.85 1.95
#